data_AF-A0A2W4WCB3-F1
#
_entry.id   AF-A0A2W4WCB3-F1
#
_cell.length_a   1.000
_cell.length_b   1.000
_cell.length_c   1.000
_cell.angle_alpha   90.00
_cell.angle_beta   90.00
_cell.angle_gamma   90.00
#
_symmetry.space_group_name_H-M   'P 1'
#
loop_
_entity.id
_entity.type
_entity.pdbx_description
1 polymer ?
#
loop_
_entity_poly.entity_id
_entity_poly.type
_entity_poly.pdbx_seq_one_letter_code
_entity_poly.pdbx_strand_id
1 'polypeptide(L)'
;MTDNRRVDENGNLGESDDNGIELFRMLVNAGAKPGDDFSYDMQTGAAQISDRAFEKLKIAYPDIDWATISERVEVSPELAAEHINNYLGVDFVTRILDRITQRLDELPAEQTTWYLQQILEGVEQRTYVPLYVLLQRQLPLAKQIRLETLLRGEAAPCHLWMQDLIETAGGEANDVSFVGEDAELTQTGLALLTAVWAGEYEVIED
;
A
#
# COMPACT_ATOMS: atom_id res chain seq x y z
N MET A 1 37.41 12.44 -39.00
CA MET A 1 37.89 11.76 -37.79
C MET A 1 36.78 11.95 -36.75
N THR A 2 35.60 11.32 -36.80
CA THR A 2 35.22 9.91 -37.01
C THR A 2 35.99 8.93 -36.14
N ASP A 3 35.41 8.60 -34.98
CA ASP A 3 35.07 7.25 -34.47
C ASP A 3 34.64 7.38 -32.98
N ASN A 4 33.75 6.59 -32.38
CA ASN A 4 32.84 5.54 -32.83
C ASN A 4 31.88 5.28 -31.64
N ARG A 5 30.62 5.71 -31.69
CA ARG A 5 29.58 5.14 -30.81
C ARG A 5 28.88 4.07 -31.63
N ARG A 6 29.17 2.82 -31.29
CA ARG A 6 28.55 1.63 -31.86
C ARG A 6 27.04 1.71 -31.61
N VAL A 7 26.29 1.79 -32.70
CA VAL A 7 24.88 1.43 -32.76
C VAL A 7 24.86 -0.09 -32.86
N ASP A 8 24.14 -0.77 -31.97
CA ASP A 8 23.83 -2.17 -32.14
C ASP A 8 22.72 -2.32 -33.20
N GLU A 9 22.73 -3.42 -33.94
CA GLU A 9 21.75 -3.69 -35.00
C GLU A 9 20.35 -4.05 -34.45
N ASN A 10 20.13 -3.88 -33.15
CA ASN A 10 18.84 -4.09 -32.48
C ASN A 10 18.24 -2.80 -31.89
N GLY A 11 18.89 -1.63 -32.04
CA GLY A 11 18.26 -0.34 -31.77
C GLY A 11 17.85 -0.11 -30.32
N ASN A 12 18.57 -0.69 -29.34
CA ASN A 12 18.23 -0.48 -27.94
C ASN A 12 18.97 0.74 -27.39
N LEU A 13 18.28 1.89 -27.39
CA LEU A 13 18.72 3.08 -26.66
C LEU A 13 18.33 2.92 -25.19
N GLY A 14 19.19 3.35 -24.27
CA GLY A 14 18.91 3.33 -22.84
C GLY A 14 17.62 4.09 -22.51
N GLU A 15 16.54 3.35 -22.23
CA GLU A 15 15.24 3.86 -21.81
C GLU A 15 15.06 3.56 -20.32
N SER A 16 15.39 4.50 -19.44
CA SER A 16 14.82 4.49 -18.08
C SER A 16 14.75 5.87 -17.44
N ASP A 17 15.69 6.77 -17.73
CA ASP A 17 15.71 8.10 -17.07
C ASP A 17 14.78 9.16 -17.69
N ASP A 18 14.44 9.07 -18.99
CA ASP A 18 13.61 10.10 -19.65
C ASP A 18 12.09 9.92 -19.38
N ASN A 19 11.64 8.68 -19.16
CA ASN A 19 10.21 8.37 -18.96
C ASN A 19 9.65 8.95 -17.65
N GLY A 20 10.44 8.96 -16.57
CA GLY A 20 10.03 9.53 -15.28
C GLY A 20 9.86 11.05 -15.33
N ILE A 21 10.73 11.74 -16.07
CA ILE A 21 10.67 13.20 -16.27
C ILE A 21 9.46 13.57 -17.15
N GLU A 22 9.15 12.75 -18.15
CA GLU A 22 7.99 12.95 -19.02
C GLU A 22 6.67 12.75 -18.26
N LEU A 23 6.54 11.67 -17.50
CA LEU A 23 5.38 11.41 -16.64
C LEU A 23 5.17 12.51 -15.59
N PHE A 24 6.25 12.99 -14.96
CA PHE A 24 6.21 14.12 -14.03
C PHE A 24 5.64 15.38 -14.68
N ARG A 25 6.09 15.71 -15.90
CA ARG A 25 5.60 16.89 -16.64
C ARG A 25 4.13 16.73 -17.01
N MET A 26 3.70 15.53 -17.42
CA MET A 26 2.30 15.26 -17.73
C MET A 26 1.40 15.42 -16.50
N LEU A 27 1.82 14.92 -15.33
CA LEU A 27 1.07 15.06 -14.08
C LEU A 27 0.90 16.53 -13.68
N VAL A 28 1.97 17.32 -13.72
CA VAL A 28 1.90 18.76 -13.44
C VAL A 28 0.98 19.49 -14.43
N ASN A 29 1.08 19.17 -15.72
CA ASN A 29 0.22 19.77 -16.75
C ASN A 29 -1.26 19.39 -16.62
N ALA A 30 -1.55 18.18 -16.12
CA ALA A 30 -2.90 17.73 -15.79
C ALA A 30 -3.45 18.33 -14.48
N GLY A 31 -2.68 19.18 -13.79
CA GLY A 31 -3.08 19.82 -12.53
C GLY A 31 -2.99 18.89 -11.32
N ALA A 32 -2.16 17.84 -11.38
CA ALA A 32 -1.78 17.04 -10.23
C ALA A 32 -0.73 17.78 -9.39
N LYS A 33 -0.83 17.68 -8.07
CA LYS A 33 0.09 18.31 -7.12
C LYS A 33 1.14 17.32 -6.59
N PRO A 34 2.45 17.57 -6.79
CA PRO A 34 3.49 16.75 -6.17
C PRO A 34 3.35 16.70 -4.65
N GLY A 35 3.49 15.51 -4.05
CA GLY A 35 3.33 15.26 -2.61
C GLY A 35 1.90 14.98 -2.15
N ASP A 36 0.89 15.48 -2.85
CA ASP A 36 -0.54 15.20 -2.58
C ASP A 36 -1.13 14.17 -3.54
N ASP A 37 -0.82 14.31 -4.82
CA ASP A 37 -1.41 13.55 -5.93
C ASP A 37 -0.44 12.50 -6.49
N PHE A 38 0.87 12.72 -6.35
CA PHE A 38 1.91 11.79 -6.77
C PHE A 38 3.24 12.06 -6.06
N SER A 39 4.07 11.04 -5.92
CA SER A 39 5.43 11.12 -5.38
C SER A 39 6.39 10.31 -6.25
N TYR A 40 7.67 10.69 -6.24
CA TYR A 40 8.73 9.98 -6.96
C TYR A 40 9.83 9.64 -5.98
N ASP A 41 10.07 8.35 -5.78
CA ASP A 41 11.17 7.88 -4.96
C ASP A 41 12.45 7.81 -5.80
N MET A 42 13.38 8.71 -5.50
CA MET A 42 14.68 8.82 -6.15
C MET A 42 15.63 7.65 -5.82
N GLN A 43 15.34 6.85 -4.78
CA GLN A 43 16.15 5.70 -4.38
C GLN A 43 15.73 4.42 -5.10
N THR A 44 14.42 4.23 -5.29
CA THR A 44 13.85 3.05 -5.96
C THR A 44 13.50 3.28 -7.42
N GLY A 45 13.49 4.54 -7.88
CA GLY A 45 13.06 4.92 -9.23
C GLY A 45 11.56 4.76 -9.47
N ALA A 46 10.78 4.49 -8.41
CA ALA A 46 9.35 4.25 -8.50
C ALA A 46 8.55 5.55 -8.37
N ALA A 47 7.55 5.71 -9.25
CA ALA A 47 6.56 6.77 -9.17
C ALA A 47 5.27 6.24 -8.55
N GLN A 48 4.81 6.85 -7.46
CA GLN A 48 3.48 6.59 -6.90
C GLN A 48 2.53 7.67 -7.39
N ILE A 49 1.38 7.26 -7.92
CA ILE A 49 0.37 8.16 -8.47
C ILE A 49 -0.95 7.78 -7.80
N SER A 50 -1.63 8.75 -7.20
CA SER A 50 -2.96 8.53 -6.65
C SER A 50 -4.00 8.32 -7.77
N ASP A 51 -5.07 7.57 -7.47
CA ASP A 51 -6.19 7.39 -8.40
C ASP A 51 -6.73 8.72 -8.94
N ARG A 52 -6.79 9.75 -8.09
CA ARG A 52 -7.22 11.09 -8.46
C ARG A 52 -6.32 11.72 -9.51
N ALA A 53 -5.00 11.55 -9.37
CA ALA A 53 -4.02 12.08 -10.30
C ALA A 53 -4.02 11.29 -11.62
N PHE A 54 -4.26 9.99 -11.54
CA PHE A 54 -4.41 9.13 -12.69
C PHE A 54 -5.66 9.48 -13.53
N GLU A 55 -6.79 9.76 -12.88
CA GLU A 55 -8.00 10.23 -13.59
C GLU A 55 -7.79 11.61 -14.24
N LYS A 56 -7.05 12.52 -13.60
CA LYS A 56 -6.66 13.79 -14.22
C LYS A 56 -5.81 13.58 -15.48
N LEU A 57 -4.89 12.60 -15.48
CA LEU A 57 -4.08 12.26 -16.65
C LEU A 57 -4.94 11.73 -17.80
N LYS A 58 -5.89 10.83 -17.54
CA LYS A 58 -6.82 10.31 -18.54
C LYS A 58 -7.63 11.41 -19.21
N ILE A 59 -8.08 12.39 -18.43
CA ILE A 59 -8.84 13.54 -18.94
C ILE A 59 -7.96 14.47 -19.77
N ALA A 60 -6.73 14.74 -19.32
CA ALA A 60 -5.82 15.67 -19.97
C ALA A 60 -5.19 15.10 -21.27
N TYR A 61 -5.05 13.79 -21.35
CA TYR A 61 -4.43 13.09 -22.47
C TYR A 61 -5.28 11.89 -22.91
N PRO A 62 -6.44 12.13 -23.55
CA PRO A 62 -7.38 11.08 -23.94
C PRO A 62 -6.86 10.20 -25.10
N ASP A 63 -5.86 10.68 -25.84
CA ASP A 63 -5.27 9.97 -26.99
C ASP A 63 -4.21 8.94 -26.59
N ILE A 64 -3.86 8.86 -25.29
CA ILE A 64 -2.92 7.88 -24.76
C ILE A 64 -3.68 6.63 -24.35
N ASP A 65 -3.20 5.46 -24.79
CA ASP A 65 -3.74 4.18 -24.36
C ASP A 65 -3.27 3.83 -22.95
N TRP A 66 -3.96 4.41 -21.98
CA TRP A 66 -3.67 4.23 -20.56
C TRP A 66 -3.84 2.79 -20.08
N ALA A 67 -4.56 1.93 -20.80
CA ALA A 67 -4.70 0.51 -20.45
C ALA A 67 -3.37 -0.24 -20.63
N THR A 68 -2.65 0.06 -21.72
CA THR A 68 -1.33 -0.51 -22.00
C THR A 68 -0.23 0.01 -21.04
N ILE A 69 -0.41 1.21 -20.47
CA ILE A 69 0.51 1.80 -19.49
C ILE A 69 0.18 1.35 -18.07
N SER A 70 -1.11 1.21 -17.71
CA SER A 70 -1.54 0.68 -16.42
C SER A 70 -1.11 -0.76 -16.22
N GLU A 71 -1.14 -1.60 -17.28
CA GLU A 71 -0.58 -2.97 -17.22
C GLU A 71 0.93 -3.01 -16.88
N ARG A 72 1.67 -1.91 -17.07
CA ARG A 72 3.10 -1.80 -16.73
C ARG A 72 3.37 -1.18 -15.35
N VAL A 73 2.36 -0.62 -14.68
CA VAL A 73 2.50 0.10 -13.40
C VAL A 73 1.57 -0.48 -12.31
N GLU A 74 0.60 -1.31 -12.67
CA GLU A 74 -0.14 -2.15 -11.72
C GLU A 74 0.79 -3.27 -11.24
N VAL A 75 1.47 -3.03 -10.11
CA VAL A 75 1.91 -4.14 -9.27
C VAL A 75 0.63 -4.89 -8.89
N SER A 76 0.42 -6.04 -9.52
CA SER A 76 -0.73 -6.93 -9.27
C SER A 76 -0.92 -7.05 -7.74
N PRO A 77 -2.04 -6.53 -7.19
CA PRO A 77 -2.35 -6.63 -5.76
C PRO A 77 -2.18 -8.04 -5.20
N GLU A 78 -2.40 -9.01 -6.06
CA GLU A 78 -2.33 -10.43 -5.79
C GLU A 78 -0.88 -10.91 -5.52
N LEU A 79 0.13 -10.31 -6.16
CA LEU A 79 1.54 -10.69 -5.98
C LEU A 79 2.06 -10.27 -4.60
N ALA A 80 1.78 -9.03 -4.18
CA ALA A 80 2.16 -8.55 -2.85
C ALA A 80 1.45 -9.34 -1.74
N ALA A 81 0.16 -9.64 -1.95
CA ALA A 81 -0.62 -10.49 -1.05
C ALA A 81 -0.05 -11.92 -0.96
N GLU A 82 0.32 -12.52 -2.10
CA GLU A 82 0.91 -13.85 -2.14
C GLU A 82 2.27 -13.88 -1.41
N HIS A 83 3.13 -12.88 -1.61
CA HIS A 83 4.43 -12.80 -0.95
C HIS A 83 4.31 -12.76 0.58
N ILE A 84 3.48 -11.86 1.13
CA ILE A 84 3.33 -11.75 2.58
C ILE A 84 2.66 -13.00 3.17
N ASN A 85 1.69 -13.58 2.46
CA ASN A 85 1.03 -14.81 2.89
C ASN A 85 2.00 -16.00 2.92
N ASN A 86 2.86 -16.13 1.91
CA ASN A 86 3.88 -17.17 1.83
C ASN A 86 4.94 -16.98 2.91
N TYR A 87 5.42 -15.75 3.14
CA TYR A 87 6.39 -15.45 4.18
C TYR A 87 5.87 -15.80 5.58
N LEU A 88 4.63 -15.41 5.89
CA LEU A 88 4.01 -15.68 7.20
C LEU A 88 3.51 -17.12 7.33
N GLY A 89 3.39 -17.86 6.23
CA GLY A 89 2.80 -19.20 6.18
C GLY A 89 1.30 -19.24 6.49
N VAL A 90 0.61 -18.10 6.39
CA VAL A 90 -0.82 -17.93 6.67
C VAL A 90 -1.46 -16.97 5.68
N ASP A 91 -2.78 -17.07 5.50
CA ASP A 91 -3.54 -16.11 4.69
C ASP A 91 -3.78 -14.79 5.47
N PHE A 92 -2.71 -14.03 5.67
CA PHE A 92 -2.70 -12.77 6.40
C PHE A 92 -3.69 -11.77 5.81
N VAL A 93 -3.68 -11.60 4.48
CA VAL A 93 -4.51 -10.59 3.81
C VAL A 93 -6.00 -10.84 4.07
N THR A 94 -6.50 -12.06 3.87
CA THR A 94 -7.91 -12.38 4.17
C THR A 94 -8.21 -12.15 5.65
N ARG A 95 -7.32 -12.60 6.56
CA ARG A 95 -7.52 -12.47 8.00
C ARG A 95 -7.58 -11.02 8.47
N ILE A 96 -6.70 -10.15 7.98
CA ILE A 96 -6.69 -8.74 8.37
C ILE A 96 -7.89 -8.00 7.79
N LEU A 97 -8.29 -8.31 6.56
CA LEU A 97 -9.48 -7.76 5.93
C LEU A 97 -10.76 -8.12 6.70
N ASP A 98 -10.90 -9.37 7.13
CA ASP A 98 -12.01 -9.82 7.98
C ASP A 98 -11.99 -9.13 9.35
N ARG A 99 -10.81 -9.01 9.97
CA ARG A 99 -10.67 -8.36 11.27
C ARG A 99 -11.03 -6.88 11.20
N ILE A 100 -10.55 -6.14 10.22
CA ILE A 100 -10.94 -4.73 10.00
C ILE A 100 -12.45 -4.64 9.83
N THR A 101 -13.05 -5.53 9.03
CA THR A 101 -14.50 -5.57 8.79
C THR A 101 -15.31 -5.77 10.07
N GLN A 102 -14.79 -6.56 11.00
CA GLN A 102 -15.36 -6.75 12.34
C GLN A 102 -15.17 -5.49 13.21
N ARG A 103 -13.97 -4.91 13.25
CA ARG A 103 -13.69 -3.70 14.04
C ARG A 103 -14.51 -2.50 13.61
N LEU A 104 -14.85 -2.40 12.32
CA LEU A 104 -15.78 -1.40 11.80
C LEU A 104 -17.14 -1.44 12.52
N ASP A 105 -17.59 -2.60 13.03
CA ASP A 105 -18.86 -2.72 13.72
C ASP A 105 -18.72 -2.57 15.25
N GLU A 106 -17.60 -3.00 15.81
CA GLU A 106 -17.40 -3.12 17.26
C GLU A 106 -16.84 -1.85 17.93
N LEU A 107 -15.97 -1.12 17.24
CA LEU A 107 -15.24 -0.01 17.84
C LEU A 107 -16.03 1.30 17.78
N PRO A 108 -15.86 2.19 18.79
CA PRO A 108 -16.29 3.57 18.69
C PRO A 108 -15.67 4.27 17.47
N ALA A 109 -16.37 5.24 16.89
CA ALA A 109 -15.94 5.90 15.65
C ALA A 109 -14.51 6.44 15.72
N GLU A 110 -14.17 7.24 16.74
CA GLU A 110 -12.85 7.86 16.89
C GLU A 110 -11.72 6.82 17.04
N GLN A 111 -11.97 5.72 17.76
CA GLN A 111 -11.01 4.62 17.90
C GLN A 111 -10.88 3.82 16.60
N THR A 112 -11.98 3.65 15.86
CA THR A 112 -11.97 3.00 14.55
C THR A 112 -11.16 3.82 13.56
N THR A 113 -11.30 5.15 13.57
CA THR A 113 -10.51 6.05 12.74
C THR A 113 -9.01 5.87 13.00
N TRP A 114 -8.60 5.91 14.28
CA TRP A 114 -7.20 5.68 14.63
C TRP A 114 -6.70 4.32 14.19
N TYR A 115 -7.46 3.27 14.49
CA TYR A 115 -7.14 1.88 14.11
C TYR A 115 -6.94 1.73 12.60
N LEU A 116 -7.85 2.30 11.80
CA LEU A 116 -7.77 2.27 10.34
C LEU A 116 -6.58 3.06 9.82
N GLN A 117 -6.30 4.24 10.37
CA GLN A 117 -5.12 5.03 10.01
C GLN A 117 -3.84 4.24 10.26
N GLN A 118 -3.73 3.59 11.43
CA GLN A 118 -2.57 2.75 11.72
C GLN A 118 -2.45 1.63 10.69
N ILE A 119 -3.47 0.79 10.51
CA ILE A 119 -3.34 -0.38 9.61
C ILE A 119 -3.16 0.03 8.14
N LEU A 120 -3.95 0.97 7.64
CA LEU A 120 -3.87 1.37 6.23
C LEU A 120 -2.61 2.18 5.95
N GLU A 121 -2.17 3.09 6.82
CA GLU A 121 -0.92 3.82 6.56
C GLU A 121 0.31 2.93 6.84
N GLY A 122 0.27 2.10 7.88
CA GLY A 122 1.42 1.28 8.27
C GLY A 122 1.62 0.07 7.37
N VAL A 123 0.58 -0.76 7.18
CA VAL A 123 0.72 -2.03 6.45
C VAL A 123 0.75 -1.79 4.94
N GLU A 124 -0.12 -0.96 4.39
CA GLU A 124 -0.20 -0.73 2.93
C GLU A 124 1.09 -0.09 2.39
N GLN A 125 1.63 0.91 3.08
CA GLN A 125 2.85 1.59 2.64
C GLN A 125 4.10 0.70 2.66
N ARG A 126 4.12 -0.32 3.52
CA ARG A 126 5.32 -1.13 3.79
C ARG A 126 5.29 -2.50 3.14
N THR A 127 4.11 -3.09 3.00
CA THR A 127 3.92 -4.40 2.37
C THR A 127 3.51 -4.28 0.90
N TYR A 128 3.15 -3.08 0.44
CA TYR A 128 2.58 -2.81 -0.88
C TYR A 128 1.26 -3.54 -1.17
N VAL A 129 0.66 -4.20 -0.16
CA VAL A 129 -0.67 -4.80 -0.28
C VAL A 129 -1.70 -3.69 -0.22
N PRO A 130 -2.53 -3.48 -1.27
CA PRO A 130 -3.47 -2.36 -1.32
C PRO A 130 -4.73 -2.66 -0.50
N LEU A 131 -4.58 -2.72 0.82
CA LEU A 131 -5.61 -3.11 1.78
C LEU A 131 -6.87 -2.25 1.65
N TYR A 132 -6.74 -0.94 1.44
CA TYR A 132 -7.89 -0.07 1.23
C TYR A 132 -8.72 -0.50 0.00
N VAL A 133 -8.07 -0.79 -1.13
CA VAL A 133 -8.74 -1.22 -2.36
C VAL A 133 -9.42 -2.57 -2.16
N LEU A 134 -8.74 -3.51 -1.49
CA LEU A 134 -9.28 -4.83 -1.19
C LEU A 134 -10.49 -4.75 -0.24
N LEU A 135 -10.42 -3.90 0.80
CA LEU A 135 -11.56 -3.60 1.69
C LEU A 135 -12.75 -3.05 0.91
N GLN A 136 -12.54 -2.06 0.05
CA GLN A 136 -13.62 -1.47 -0.75
C GLN A 136 -14.32 -2.51 -1.63
N ARG A 137 -13.57 -3.46 -2.22
CA ARG A 137 -14.13 -4.53 -3.06
C ARG A 137 -15.01 -5.52 -2.29
N GLN A 138 -14.66 -5.85 -1.04
CA GLN A 138 -15.38 -6.85 -0.25
C GLN A 138 -16.52 -6.28 0.61
N LEU A 139 -16.42 -5.00 1.00
CA LEU A 139 -17.38 -4.40 1.92
C LEU A 139 -18.72 -4.09 1.22
N PRO A 140 -19.87 -4.28 1.87
CA PRO A 140 -21.14 -3.77 1.37
C PRO A 140 -21.14 -2.23 1.38
N LEU A 141 -21.91 -1.61 0.48
CA LEU A 141 -21.96 -0.15 0.29
C LEU A 141 -22.10 0.66 1.58
N ALA A 142 -22.92 0.19 2.53
CA ALA A 142 -23.09 0.87 3.82
C ALA A 142 -21.77 0.93 4.64
N LYS A 143 -20.97 -0.13 4.60
CA LYS A 143 -19.66 -0.17 5.26
C LYS A 143 -18.59 0.58 4.48
N GLN A 144 -18.66 0.61 3.15
CA GLN A 144 -17.80 1.46 2.32
C GLN A 144 -17.98 2.95 2.65
N ILE A 145 -19.22 3.42 2.74
CA ILE A 145 -19.54 4.81 3.13
C ILE A 145 -19.07 5.11 4.56
N ARG A 146 -19.23 4.15 5.47
CA ARG A 146 -18.74 4.27 6.86
C ARG A 146 -17.22 4.38 6.88
N LEU A 147 -16.50 3.51 6.17
CA LEU A 147 -15.04 3.56 6.03
C LEU A 147 -14.58 4.94 5.54
N GLU A 148 -15.20 5.44 4.47
CA GLU A 148 -14.94 6.78 3.92
C GLU A 148 -15.19 7.93 4.89
N THR A 149 -16.19 7.79 5.75
CA THR A 149 -16.52 8.81 6.75
C THR A 149 -15.54 8.78 7.91
N LEU A 150 -15.16 7.58 8.36
CA LEU A 150 -14.20 7.38 9.45
C LEU A 150 -12.82 7.91 9.08
N LEU A 151 -12.32 7.62 7.87
CA LEU A 151 -11.01 8.10 7.41
C LEU A 151 -10.87 9.64 7.34
N ARG A 152 -11.99 10.38 7.37
CA ARG A 152 -12.03 11.85 7.42
C ARG A 152 -12.32 12.41 8.82
N GLY A 153 -12.61 11.55 9.78
CA GLY A 153 -13.03 11.92 11.12
C GLY A 153 -11.87 12.22 12.06
N GLU A 154 -12.21 12.62 13.29
CA GLU A 154 -11.24 12.72 14.38
C GLU A 154 -10.84 11.33 14.88
N ALA A 155 -9.58 11.20 15.30
CA ALA A 155 -8.98 9.95 15.73
C ALA A 155 -8.67 10.00 17.23
N ALA A 156 -8.96 8.91 17.94
CA ALA A 156 -8.59 8.72 19.34
C ALA A 156 -7.73 7.45 19.50
N PRO A 157 -6.69 7.44 20.35
CA PRO A 157 -5.79 6.30 20.50
C PRO A 157 -6.52 4.96 20.67
N CYS A 158 -6.08 3.98 19.89
CA CYS A 158 -6.54 2.60 19.95
C CYS A 158 -5.33 1.68 19.78
N HIS A 159 -5.07 0.80 20.73
CA HIS A 159 -3.90 -0.11 20.68
C HIS A 159 -4.21 -1.48 20.07
N LEU A 160 -5.49 -1.75 19.79
CA LEU A 160 -5.94 -3.05 19.28
C LEU A 160 -5.38 -3.41 17.90
N TRP A 161 -4.90 -2.44 17.13
CA TRP A 161 -4.26 -2.69 15.84
C TRP A 161 -3.02 -3.58 15.98
N MET A 162 -2.20 -3.41 17.04
CA MET A 162 -1.00 -4.22 17.24
C MET A 162 -1.39 -5.69 17.46
N GLN A 163 -2.38 -5.92 18.32
CA GLN A 163 -2.89 -7.26 18.58
C GLN A 163 -3.47 -7.89 17.33
N ASP A 164 -4.31 -7.16 16.61
CA ASP A 164 -4.95 -7.66 15.40
C ASP A 164 -3.91 -8.00 14.32
N LEU A 165 -2.85 -7.20 14.15
CA LEU A 165 -1.76 -7.50 13.20
C LEU A 165 -1.00 -8.76 13.59
N ILE A 166 -0.65 -8.93 14.86
CA ILE A 166 0.09 -10.10 15.34
C ILE A 166 -0.75 -11.37 15.18
N GLU A 167 -2.01 -11.35 15.63
CA GLU A 167 -2.90 -12.52 15.52
C GLU A 167 -3.18 -12.89 14.06
N THR A 168 -3.41 -11.89 13.20
CA THR A 168 -3.68 -12.15 11.78
C THR A 168 -2.44 -12.66 11.04
N ALA A 169 -1.24 -12.22 11.46
CA ALA A 169 0.05 -12.72 10.99
C ALA A 169 0.42 -14.13 11.49
N GLY A 170 -0.43 -14.74 12.35
CA GLY A 170 -0.25 -16.11 12.83
C GLY A 170 0.27 -16.21 14.28
N GLY A 171 0.37 -15.09 14.98
CA GLY A 171 0.70 -15.05 16.41
C GLY A 171 -0.46 -15.47 17.30
N GLU A 172 -0.15 -15.73 18.57
CA GLU A 172 -1.12 -16.08 19.61
C GLU A 172 -1.58 -14.84 20.38
N ALA A 173 -2.74 -14.92 21.04
CA ALA A 173 -3.26 -13.82 21.87
C ALA A 173 -2.32 -13.43 23.04
N ASN A 174 -1.39 -14.29 23.42
CA ASN A 174 -0.40 -14.02 24.48
C ASN A 174 0.88 -13.37 23.94
N ASP A 175 1.03 -13.20 22.62
CA ASP A 175 2.19 -12.54 22.01
C ASP A 175 2.18 -11.02 22.19
N VAL A 176 1.07 -10.48 22.68
CA VAL A 176 0.87 -9.08 23.00
C VAL A 176 0.01 -8.96 24.26
N SER A 177 0.41 -8.07 25.15
CA SER A 177 -0.39 -7.67 26.29
C SER A 177 -0.30 -6.17 26.51
N PHE A 178 -1.30 -5.58 27.15
CA PHE A 178 -1.36 -4.14 27.37
C PHE A 178 -1.27 -3.84 28.85
N VAL A 179 -0.31 -2.99 29.23
CA VAL A 179 -0.15 -2.47 30.59
C VAL A 179 -0.36 -0.96 30.54
N GLY A 180 -1.61 -0.53 30.75
CA GLY A 180 -1.98 0.86 30.55
C GLY A 180 -2.03 1.21 29.05
N GLU A 181 -1.23 2.20 28.64
CA GLU A 181 -1.07 2.59 27.23
C GLU A 181 0.12 1.90 26.54
N ASP A 182 0.93 1.17 27.31
CA ASP A 182 2.11 0.48 26.81
C ASP A 182 1.76 -0.95 26.36
N ALA A 183 2.30 -1.35 25.21
CA ALA A 183 2.22 -2.71 24.70
C ALA A 183 3.48 -3.49 25.07
N GLU A 184 3.31 -4.61 25.77
CA GLU A 184 4.36 -5.58 26.01
C GLU A 184 4.24 -6.72 25.01
N LEU A 185 5.29 -6.94 24.22
CA LEU A 185 5.34 -7.91 23.15
C LEU A 185 6.29 -9.05 23.52
N THR A 186 5.90 -10.28 23.19
CA THR A 186 6.86 -11.40 23.16
C THR A 186 7.84 -11.18 22.01
N GLN A 187 8.94 -11.93 21.99
CA GLN A 187 9.87 -11.92 20.86
C GLN A 187 9.17 -12.32 19.54
N THR A 188 8.24 -13.28 19.62
CA THR A 188 7.41 -13.70 18.48
C THR A 188 6.48 -12.59 18.02
N GLY A 189 5.74 -11.97 18.96
CA GLY A 189 4.84 -10.86 18.64
C GLY A 189 5.56 -9.67 18.02
N LEU A 190 6.74 -9.32 18.53
CA LEU A 190 7.57 -8.28 17.94
C LEU A 190 8.02 -8.65 16.52
N ALA A 191 8.49 -9.88 16.29
CA ALA A 191 8.94 -10.31 14.97
C ALA A 191 7.80 -10.29 13.92
N LEU A 192 6.62 -10.79 14.29
CA LEU A 192 5.44 -10.77 13.43
C LEU A 192 4.97 -9.34 13.14
N LEU A 193 4.91 -8.50 14.17
CA LEU A 193 4.55 -7.09 14.02
C LEU A 193 5.54 -6.39 13.08
N THR A 194 6.84 -6.57 13.30
CA THR A 194 7.89 -5.99 12.45
C THR A 194 7.78 -6.46 11.00
N ALA A 195 7.50 -7.73 10.74
CA ALA A 195 7.33 -8.24 9.38
C ALA A 195 6.19 -7.52 8.63
N VAL A 196 5.02 -7.37 9.26
CA VAL A 196 3.83 -6.81 8.60
C VAL A 196 3.73 -5.28 8.70
N TRP A 197 4.36 -4.67 9.70
CA TRP A 197 4.30 -3.24 9.96
C TRP A 197 5.52 -2.48 9.43
N ALA A 198 6.71 -3.05 9.55
CA ALA A 198 7.93 -2.43 9.03
C ALA A 198 8.25 -2.89 7.59
N GLY A 199 7.56 -3.94 7.11
CA GLY A 199 7.87 -4.57 5.82
C GLY A 199 9.22 -5.30 5.83
N GLU A 200 9.72 -5.64 7.02
CA GLU A 200 11.01 -6.31 7.20
C GLU A 200 10.83 -7.82 7.02
N TYR A 201 10.66 -8.23 5.77
CA TYR A 201 10.69 -9.64 5.37
C TYR A 201 11.54 -9.81 4.11
N GLU A 202 12.37 -10.86 4.08
CA GLU A 202 13.18 -11.18 2.91
C GLU A 202 12.25 -11.73 1.82
N VAL A 203 12.11 -10.98 0.73
CA VAL A 203 11.54 -11.51 -0.52
C VAL A 203 12.60 -12.43 -1.11
N ILE A 204 12.41 -13.74 -1.00
CA ILE A 204 13.25 -14.70 -1.70
C ILE A 204 12.87 -14.61 -3.18
N GLU A 205 13.72 -13.96 -3.97
CA GLU A 205 13.61 -13.97 -5.43
C GLU A 205 13.98 -15.37 -5.94
N ASP A 206 13.04 -16.03 -6.63
CA ASP A 206 13.26 -17.29 -7.36
C ASP A 206 14.00 -17.08 -8.70
#